data_AF-A0A1V1NYF4-F1
#
_entry.id   AF-A0A1V1NYF4-F1
#
_cell.length_a   1.000
_cell.length_b   1.000
_cell.length_c   1.000
_cell.angle_alpha   90.00
_cell.angle_beta   90.00
_cell.angle_gamma   90.00
#
_symmetry.space_group_name_H-M   'P 1'
#
loop_
_entity.id
_entity.type
_entity.pdbx_description
1 polymer ?
#
loop_
_entity_poly.entity_id
_entity_poly.type
_entity_poly.pdbx_seq_one_letter_code
_entity_poly.pdbx_strand_id
1 'polypeptide(L)'
;MKGVVDWKGGSDIIFKKAHLVEITLDNGYPLHSLAGISFKSPILHPNVYSHGLVCIGWYDPASPLSAILIIIARLINYEIYDFHLTSNNHAIKFCKSMKHIFPIQDMGLNQLHKYMLTQRSSGFAGSPLRSDPANR
;
A
#
# COMPACT_ATOMS: atom_id res chain seq x y z
N MET A 1 1.29 -11.38 -0.69
CA MET A 1 -0.17 -11.16 -0.77
C MET A 1 -0.61 -11.41 -2.20
N LYS A 2 -1.71 -12.12 -2.40
CA LYS A 2 -2.22 -12.47 -3.73
C LYS A 2 -3.18 -11.38 -4.18
N GLY A 3 -2.80 -10.51 -5.11
CA GLY A 3 -3.68 -9.46 -5.62
C GLY A 3 -4.39 -9.88 -6.90
N VAL A 4 -5.49 -9.18 -7.23
CA VAL A 4 -6.25 -9.39 -8.47
C VAL A 4 -5.59 -8.57 -9.58
N VAL A 5 -5.36 -9.20 -10.71
CA VAL A 5 -4.84 -8.54 -11.92
C VAL A 5 -5.98 -8.23 -12.87
N ASP A 6 -6.92 -9.16 -13.03
CA ASP A 6 -8.04 -9.04 -13.95
C ASP A 6 -9.16 -10.02 -13.56
N TRP A 7 -10.35 -9.80 -14.11
CA TRP A 7 -11.54 -10.62 -13.92
C TRP A 7 -12.32 -10.71 -15.23
N LYS A 8 -12.55 -11.93 -15.71
CA LYS A 8 -13.24 -12.17 -16.99
C LYS A 8 -14.72 -12.51 -16.84
N GLY A 9 -15.25 -12.46 -15.61
CA GLY A 9 -16.62 -12.84 -15.28
C GLY A 9 -16.70 -14.13 -14.48
N GLY A 10 -17.80 -14.30 -13.73
CA GLY A 10 -17.99 -15.46 -12.87
C GLY A 10 -16.83 -15.64 -11.89
N SER A 11 -16.31 -16.87 -11.82
CA SER A 11 -15.17 -17.26 -10.97
C SER A 11 -13.81 -17.15 -11.67
N ASP A 12 -13.73 -16.67 -12.92
CA ASP A 12 -12.46 -16.53 -13.65
C ASP A 12 -11.74 -15.24 -13.22
N ILE A 13 -10.91 -15.39 -12.19
CA ILE A 13 -10.10 -14.32 -11.59
C ILE A 13 -8.62 -14.61 -11.84
N ILE A 14 -7.93 -13.65 -12.45
CA ILE A 14 -6.50 -13.70 -12.65
C ILE A 14 -5.82 -13.04 -11.47
N PHE A 15 -4.90 -13.77 -10.84
CA PHE A 15 -4.21 -13.32 -9.66
C PHE A 15 -2.69 -13.27 -9.84
N LYS A 16 -2.04 -12.45 -9.01
CA LYS A 16 -0.59 -12.37 -8.94
C LYS A 16 -0.11 -12.44 -7.50
N LYS A 17 0.99 -13.17 -7.27
CA LYS A 17 1.58 -13.37 -5.94
C LYS A 17 2.48 -12.22 -5.47
N ALA A 18 2.95 -11.40 -6.41
CA ALA A 18 3.90 -10.32 -6.16
C ALA A 18 3.54 -9.09 -6.99
N HIS A 19 3.55 -7.92 -6.34
CA HIS A 19 3.32 -6.64 -6.97
C HIS A 19 4.54 -5.76 -6.82
N LEU A 20 4.91 -5.08 -7.90
CA LEU A 20 5.94 -4.04 -7.87
C LEU A 20 5.25 -2.71 -7.62
N VAL A 21 5.64 -2.00 -6.58
CA VAL A 21 5.07 -0.73 -6.17
C VAL A 21 6.21 0.27 -6.01
N GLU A 22 6.03 1.44 -6.59
CA GLU A 22 6.92 2.59 -6.43
C GLU A 22 6.30 3.56 -5.41
N ILE A 23 7.13 4.03 -4.50
CA ILE A 23 6.78 5.08 -3.54
C ILE A 23 7.70 6.26 -3.84
N THR A 24 7.12 7.41 -4.17
CA THR A 24 7.86 8.64 -4.45
C THR A 24 7.65 9.62 -3.30
N LEU A 25 8.76 10.10 -2.73
CA LEU A 25 8.78 11.13 -1.69
C LEU A 25 9.42 12.37 -2.32
N ASP A 26 8.68 13.46 -2.43
CA ASP A 26 9.23 14.73 -2.92
C ASP A 26 9.85 15.56 -1.78
N ASN A 27 10.43 16.71 -2.12
CA ASN A 27 11.08 17.60 -1.14
C ASN A 27 10.12 18.18 -0.09
N GLY A 28 8.81 18.13 -0.33
CA GLY A 28 7.78 18.60 0.60
C GLY A 28 7.35 17.52 1.60
N TYR A 29 7.72 16.25 1.39
CA TYR A 29 7.32 15.15 2.27
C TYR A 29 8.13 15.19 3.58
N PRO A 30 7.53 14.94 4.76
CA PRO A 30 6.11 14.66 5.00
C PRO A 30 5.23 15.90 5.31
N LEU A 31 5.81 17.10 5.36
CA LEU A 31 5.14 18.26 5.97
C LEU A 31 4.14 18.97 5.04
N HIS A 32 4.37 18.92 3.74
CA HIS A 32 3.65 19.72 2.73
C HIS A 32 3.09 18.90 1.58
N SER A 33 3.46 17.62 1.46
CA SER A 33 3.00 16.72 0.41
C SER A 33 2.79 15.31 0.95
N LEU A 34 1.95 14.57 0.25
CA LEU A 34 1.75 13.14 0.45
C LEU A 34 2.70 12.36 -0.45
N ALA A 35 3.22 11.24 0.02
CA ALA A 35 3.92 10.27 -0.83
C ALA A 35 3.06 9.83 -2.03
N GLY A 36 3.66 9.83 -3.21
CA GLY A 36 3.07 9.24 -4.41
C GLY A 36 3.19 7.72 -4.36
N ILE A 37 2.11 6.99 -4.63
CA ILE A 37 2.12 5.52 -4.69
C ILE A 37 1.68 5.09 -6.09
N SER A 38 2.49 4.26 -6.75
CA SER A 38 2.20 3.76 -8.09
C SER A 38 2.49 2.26 -8.20
N PHE A 39 1.48 1.48 -8.59
CA PHE A 39 1.66 0.09 -8.97
C PHE A 39 2.33 0.01 -10.34
N LYS A 40 3.52 -0.58 -10.40
CA LYS A 40 4.24 -0.86 -11.66
C LYS A 40 3.89 -2.23 -12.24
N SER A 41 3.31 -3.09 -11.42
CA SER A 41 2.67 -4.32 -11.87
C SER A 41 1.16 -4.13 -12.03
N PRO A 42 0.51 -4.80 -13.00
CA PRO A 42 -0.94 -4.79 -13.11
C PRO A 42 -1.65 -5.16 -11.80
N ILE A 43 -2.68 -4.39 -11.47
CA ILE A 43 -3.62 -4.68 -10.39
C ILE A 43 -4.99 -4.15 -10.81
N LEU A 44 -6.00 -5.00 -10.68
CA LEU A 44 -7.39 -4.55 -10.76
C LEU A 44 -7.71 -4.00 -9.37
N HIS A 45 -8.08 -2.73 -9.25
CA HIS A 45 -8.53 -2.15 -7.99
C HIS A 45 -9.29 -0.85 -8.29
N PRO A 46 -10.38 -0.52 -7.57
CA PRO A 46 -11.10 0.73 -7.79
C PRO A 46 -10.16 1.93 -7.63
N ASN A 47 -9.41 2.03 -6.55
CA ASN A 47 -8.53 3.18 -6.27
C ASN A 47 -7.17 3.15 -6.97
N VAL A 48 -7.01 2.34 -8.03
CA VAL A 48 -5.79 2.32 -8.85
C VAL A 48 -6.18 2.66 -10.29
N TYR A 49 -5.62 3.75 -10.80
CA TYR A 49 -5.82 4.16 -12.19
C TYR A 49 -5.15 3.19 -13.17
N SER A 50 -5.54 3.27 -14.45
CA SER A 50 -4.98 2.42 -15.52
C SER A 50 -3.45 2.54 -15.66
N HIS A 51 -2.88 3.70 -15.34
CA HIS A 51 -1.44 3.94 -15.32
C HIS A 51 -0.78 3.61 -13.97
N GLY A 52 -1.50 2.96 -13.05
CA GLY A 52 -0.98 2.43 -11.79
C GLY A 52 -0.97 3.41 -10.61
N LEU A 53 -1.26 4.69 -10.80
CA LEU A 53 -1.31 5.65 -9.70
C LEU A 53 -2.46 5.32 -8.74
N VAL A 54 -2.16 5.38 -7.44
CA VAL A 54 -3.11 5.14 -6.36
C VAL A 54 -3.79 6.44 -5.95
N CYS A 55 -5.12 6.41 -5.81
CA CYS A 55 -5.93 7.54 -5.35
C CYS A 55 -6.71 7.19 -4.09
N ILE A 56 -6.16 7.58 -2.94
CA ILE A 56 -6.78 7.36 -1.63
C ILE A 56 -6.82 8.70 -0.93
N GLY A 57 -8.01 9.27 -0.78
CA GLY A 57 -8.21 10.64 -0.30
C GLY A 57 -8.00 10.86 1.19
N TRP A 58 -7.38 9.91 1.90
CA TRP A 58 -7.30 9.94 3.36
C TRP A 58 -6.04 9.22 3.84
N TYR A 59 -4.87 9.86 3.85
CA TYR A 59 -3.83 9.42 4.77
C TYR A 59 -3.03 10.61 5.28
N ASP A 60 -2.65 10.54 6.55
CA ASP A 60 -1.99 11.64 7.26
C ASP A 60 -0.57 11.83 6.72
N PRO A 61 -0.18 13.04 6.25
CA PRO A 61 1.17 13.34 5.83
C PRO A 61 2.23 12.96 6.88
N ALA A 62 1.92 13.09 8.18
CA ALA A 62 2.82 12.73 9.27
C ALA A 62 2.98 11.21 9.48
N SER A 63 2.28 10.38 8.69
CA SER A 63 2.37 8.94 8.79
C SER A 63 3.78 8.44 8.43
N PRO A 64 4.35 7.51 9.23
CA PRO A 64 5.62 6.90 8.86
C PRO A 64 5.48 6.11 7.56
N LEU A 65 6.59 5.94 6.81
CA LEU A 65 6.61 5.12 5.60
C LEU A 65 6.04 3.70 5.81
N SER A 66 6.22 3.16 7.01
CA SER A 66 5.66 1.87 7.40
C SER A 66 4.12 1.83 7.33
N ALA A 67 3.43 2.95 7.59
CA ALA A 67 1.99 3.06 7.44
C ALA A 67 1.57 3.03 5.96
N ILE A 68 2.36 3.63 5.07
CA ILE A 68 2.15 3.55 3.61
C ILE A 68 2.22 2.08 3.15
N LEU A 69 3.17 1.30 3.67
CA LEU A 69 3.26 -0.13 3.36
C LEU A 69 2.02 -0.91 3.82
N ILE A 70 1.47 -0.56 4.98
CA ILE A 70 0.20 -1.15 5.46
C ILE A 70 -0.94 -0.78 4.50
N ILE A 71 -1.05 0.48 4.09
CA ILE A 71 -2.08 0.93 3.14
C ILE A 71 -1.98 0.12 1.83
N ILE A 72 -0.78 -0.06 1.29
CA ILE A 72 -0.56 -0.86 0.08
C ILE A 72 -1.02 -2.31 0.28
N ALA A 73 -0.68 -2.92 1.43
CA ALA A 73 -1.12 -4.27 1.77
C ALA A 73 -2.66 -4.39 1.81
N ARG A 74 -3.32 -3.41 2.45
CA ARG A 74 -4.78 -3.35 2.57
C ARG A 74 -5.47 -3.15 1.22
N LEU A 75 -4.88 -2.37 0.31
CA LEU A 75 -5.36 -2.25 -1.08
C LEU A 75 -5.29 -3.59 -1.81
N ILE A 76 -4.15 -4.27 -1.74
CA ILE A 76 -3.95 -5.57 -2.41
C ILE A 76 -4.99 -6.59 -1.94
N ASN A 77 -5.36 -6.53 -0.66
CA ASN A 77 -6.36 -7.41 -0.06
C ASN A 77 -7.82 -6.95 -0.24
N TYR A 78 -8.07 -5.79 -0.85
CA TYR A 78 -9.40 -5.16 -0.93
C TYR A 78 -10.04 -4.88 0.44
N GLU A 79 -9.23 -4.62 1.46
CA GLU A 79 -9.71 -4.16 2.77
C GLU A 79 -10.07 -2.67 2.78
N ILE A 80 -9.51 -1.92 1.82
CA ILE A 80 -9.82 -0.50 1.62
C ILE A 80 -10.09 -0.27 0.14
N TYR A 81 -11.26 0.30 -0.15
CA TYR A 81 -11.62 0.76 -1.48
C TYR A 81 -12.71 1.83 -1.38
N ASP A 82 -12.76 2.73 -2.36
CA ASP A 82 -13.77 3.77 -2.49
C ASP A 82 -14.21 3.87 -3.96
N PHE A 83 -15.51 3.68 -4.20
CA PHE A 83 -16.12 3.76 -5.52
C PHE A 83 -16.39 5.18 -6.00
N HIS A 84 -16.39 6.18 -5.11
CA HIS A 84 -16.65 7.58 -5.46
C HIS A 84 -15.43 8.26 -6.08
N LEU A 85 -14.23 7.81 -5.71
CA LEU A 85 -12.96 8.40 -6.15
C LEU A 85 -12.37 7.73 -7.40
N THR A 86 -13.11 6.83 -8.06
CA THR A 86 -12.62 6.06 -9.20
C THR A 86 -13.53 6.05 -10.43
N SER A 87 -12.91 6.03 -11.61
CA SER A 87 -13.55 5.80 -12.90
C SER A 87 -13.32 4.37 -13.44
N ASN A 88 -12.67 3.48 -12.68
CA ASN A 88 -12.42 2.10 -13.10
C ASN A 88 -13.68 1.22 -12.95
N ASN A 89 -14.62 1.37 -13.90
CA ASN A 89 -15.88 0.64 -13.93
C ASN A 89 -15.70 -0.89 -13.90
N HIS A 90 -14.63 -1.40 -14.47
CA HIS A 90 -14.30 -2.83 -14.44
C HIS A 90 -14.00 -3.31 -13.02
N ALA A 91 -13.13 -2.59 -12.31
CA ALA A 91 -12.82 -2.89 -10.92
C ALA A 91 -14.05 -2.73 -10.00
N ILE A 92 -14.90 -1.73 -10.22
CA ILE A 92 -16.15 -1.53 -9.46
C ILE A 92 -17.10 -2.73 -9.66
N LYS A 93 -17.28 -3.19 -10.91
CA LYS A 93 -18.12 -4.36 -11.20
C LYS A 93 -17.55 -5.61 -10.54
N PHE A 94 -16.24 -5.84 -10.66
CA PHE A 94 -15.57 -6.94 -9.97
C PHE A 94 -15.83 -6.90 -8.47
N CYS A 95 -15.60 -5.76 -7.81
CA CYS A 95 -15.83 -5.63 -6.38
C CYS A 95 -17.28 -5.96 -5.99
N LYS A 96 -18.27 -5.54 -6.78
CA LYS A 96 -19.68 -5.82 -6.51
C LYS A 96 -20.03 -7.30 -6.69
N SER A 97 -19.47 -7.95 -7.70
CA SER A 97 -19.73 -9.36 -8.03
C SER A 97 -18.98 -10.33 -7.10
N MET A 98 -17.79 -9.95 -6.64
CA MET A 98 -16.87 -10.82 -5.91
C MET A 98 -16.69 -10.41 -4.44
N LYS A 99 -17.66 -9.72 -3.83
CA LYS A 99 -17.57 -9.29 -2.41
C LYS A 99 -17.27 -10.44 -1.44
N HIS A 100 -17.75 -11.64 -1.74
CA HIS A 100 -17.62 -12.83 -0.89
C HIS A 100 -16.19 -13.38 -0.78
N ILE A 101 -15.27 -12.95 -1.65
CA ILE A 101 -13.85 -13.38 -1.57
C ILE A 101 -12.95 -12.37 -0.85
N PHE A 102 -13.51 -11.29 -0.28
CA PHE A 102 -12.74 -10.27 0.42
C PHE A 102 -12.77 -10.48 1.95
N PRO A 103 -11.67 -10.23 2.67
CA PRO A 103 -10.33 -9.91 2.16
C PRO A 103 -9.71 -11.10 1.41
N ILE A 104 -8.94 -10.82 0.35
CA ILE A 104 -8.42 -11.87 -0.56
C ILE A 104 -7.46 -12.84 0.14
N GLN A 105 -6.83 -12.37 1.19
CA GLN A 105 -5.97 -13.17 2.03
C GLN A 105 -6.52 -13.20 3.44
N ASP A 106 -6.56 -14.39 4.03
CA ASP A 106 -6.73 -14.56 5.47
C ASP A 106 -5.42 -14.16 6.16
N MET A 107 -5.20 -12.85 6.27
CA MET A 107 -4.08 -12.33 7.03
C MET A 107 -4.47 -12.37 8.49
N GLY A 108 -3.95 -13.35 9.24
CA GLY A 108 -3.89 -13.22 10.69
C GLY A 108 -3.12 -11.94 11.00
N LEU A 109 -3.82 -10.85 11.33
CA LEU A 109 -3.28 -9.51 11.63
C LEU A 109 -2.06 -9.55 12.55
N ASN A 110 -1.99 -10.58 13.39
CA ASN A 110 -0.85 -10.92 14.24
C ASN A 110 0.48 -11.07 13.50
N GLN A 111 0.54 -11.51 12.23
CA GLN A 111 1.82 -11.70 11.52
C GLN A 111 2.42 -10.38 11.05
N LEU A 112 1.61 -9.44 10.55
CA LEU A 112 2.08 -8.09 10.19
C LEU A 112 2.43 -7.29 11.44
N HIS A 113 1.59 -7.34 12.47
CA HIS A 113 1.87 -6.66 13.74
C HIS A 113 3.13 -7.23 14.42
N LYS A 114 3.34 -8.55 14.40
CA LYS A 114 4.56 -9.19 14.90
C LYS A 114 5.79 -8.77 14.09
N TYR A 115 5.72 -8.76 12.76
CA TYR A 115 6.82 -8.30 11.90
C TYR A 115 7.25 -6.86 12.26
N MET A 116 6.28 -5.98 12.53
CA MET A 116 6.54 -4.59 12.94
C MET A 116 7.10 -4.45 14.36
N LEU A 117 6.71 -5.31 15.30
CA LEU A 117 7.29 -5.34 16.65
C LEU A 117 8.73 -5.89 16.65
N THR A 118 9.05 -6.85 15.78
CA THR A 118 10.44 -7.33 15.59
C THR A 118 11.38 -6.30 14.98
N GLN A 119 10.88 -5.39 14.13
CA GLN A 119 11.67 -4.29 13.57
C GLN A 119 11.90 -3.14 14.57
N ARG A 120 11.09 -3.04 15.63
CA ARG A 120 11.33 -2.11 16.76
C ARG A 120 12.37 -2.61 17.77
N SER A 121 12.60 -3.92 17.82
CA SER A 121 13.49 -4.57 18.81
C SER A 121 14.90 -4.86 18.26
N SER A 122 15.10 -4.82 16.94
CA SER A 122 16.41 -4.85 16.29
C SER A 122 16.87 -3.40 16.04
N GLY A 123 17.45 -2.80 17.07
CA GLY A 123 17.77 -1.38 17.11
C GLY A 123 18.55 -0.87 15.89
N PHE A 124 17.98 0.14 15.24
CA PHE A 124 18.77 1.18 14.60
C PHE A 124 19.44 1.96 15.75
N ALA A 125 20.57 1.44 16.23
CA ALA A 125 21.48 2.21 17.07
C ALA A 125 22.00 3.35 16.20
N GLY A 126 21.35 4.51 16.30
CA GLY A 126 21.90 5.75 15.79
C GLY A 126 23.31 5.87 16.35
N SER A 127 24.30 5.93 15.45
CA SER A 127 25.64 6.33 15.85
C SER A 127 25.52 7.73 16.47
N PRO A 128 26.10 7.99 17.66
CA PRO A 128 26.04 9.32 18.24
C PRO A 128 26.70 10.31 17.30
N LEU A 129 26.08 11.48 17.12
CA LEU A 129 26.75 12.65 16.55
C LEU A 129 28.07 12.84 17.28
N ARG A 130 29.18 12.58 16.58
CA ARG A 130 30.52 12.83 17.08
C ARG A 130 30.66 14.35 17.17
N SER A 131 30.62 14.89 18.38
CA SER A 131 31.08 16.26 18.61
C SER A 131 32.56 16.29 18.25
N ASP A 132 32.89 17.09 17.25
CA ASP A 132 34.26 17.35 16.82
C ASP A 132 34.94 18.26 17.87
N PRO A 133 36.03 17.85 18.54
CA PRO A 133 36.82 18.73 19.37
C PRO A 133 38.13 19.05 18.64
N ALA A 134 38.11 20.11 17.85
CA ALA A 134 39.31 20.83 17.42
C ALA A 134 38.89 22.31 17.35
N ASN A 135 39.60 23.29 17.89
CA ASN A 135 40.85 23.37 18.61
C ASN A 135 40.81 24.75 19.31
N ARG A 136 41.70 24.94 20.29
CA ARG A 136 41.88 26.18 21.07
C ARG A 136 42.04 27.45 20.24
#